data_AF-D9PM01-F1
#
_entry.id   AF-D9PM01-F1
#
_cell.length_a   1.000
_cell.length_b   1.000
_cell.length_c   1.000
_cell.angle_alpha   90.00
_cell.angle_beta   90.00
_cell.angle_gamma   90.00
#
_symmetry.space_group_name_H-M   'P 1'
#
loop_
_entity.id
_entity.type
_entity.pdbx_description
1 polymer ?
#
loop_
_entity_poly.entity_id
_entity_poly.type
_entity_poly.pdbx_seq_one_letter_code
_entity_poly.pdbx_strand_id
1 'polypeptide(L)'
;MAIEQNLDIIPVINKIDLPAADVEKVSEEIVNLLGCDKDDIIPVSAKTGQNVETILDEVIKRISSPKIYNSGLKVENDELKALVFDSQYDPYR
;
A
#
# COMPACT_ATOMS: atom_id res chain seq x y z
N MET A 1 3.57 6.73 11.06
CA MET A 1 2.60 6.68 9.94
C MET A 1 3.33 6.30 8.64
N ALA A 2 2.64 5.72 7.64
CA ALA A 2 3.27 5.34 6.36
C ALA A 2 3.95 6.53 5.65
N ILE A 3 3.36 7.72 5.79
CA ILE A 3 3.91 9.00 5.32
C ILE A 3 5.28 9.30 5.95
N GLU A 4 5.43 9.05 7.26
CA GLU A 4 6.70 9.29 7.98
C GLU A 4 7.82 8.33 7.56
N GLN A 5 7.44 7.18 6.97
CA GLN A 5 8.37 6.16 6.48
C GLN A 5 8.67 6.29 4.99
N ASN A 6 8.21 7.37 4.34
CA ASN A 6 8.36 7.61 2.89
C ASN A 6 7.93 6.41 2.03
N LEU A 7 6.81 5.79 2.40
CA LEU A 7 6.22 4.70 1.63
C LEU A 7 5.30 5.26 0.54
N ASP A 8 5.27 4.61 -0.62
CA ASP A 8 4.29 4.86 -1.67
C ASP A 8 2.89 4.49 -1.14
N ILE A 9 1.91 5.38 -1.29
CA ILE A 9 0.54 5.20 -0.78
C ILE A 9 -0.43 5.04 -1.95
N ILE A 10 -1.24 3.98 -1.89
CA ILE A 10 -2.32 3.72 -2.84
C ILE A 10 -3.65 3.88 -2.08
N PRO A 11 -4.41 4.97 -2.30
CA PRO A 11 -5.68 5.17 -1.61
C PRO A 11 -6.78 4.27 -2.19
N VAL A 12 -7.42 3.49 -1.32
CA VAL A 12 -8.48 2.55 -1.70
C VAL A 12 -9.73 2.80 -0.85
N ILE A 13 -10.86 3.08 -1.49
CA ILE A 13 -12.17 3.17 -0.83
C ILE A 13 -12.87 1.83 -0.96
N ASN A 14 -12.99 1.10 0.15
CA ASN A 14 -13.66 -0.21 0.16
C ASN A 14 -15.16 -0.10 0.49
N LYS A 15 -15.90 -1.17 0.18
CA LYS A 15 -17.34 -1.36 0.48
C LYS A 15 -18.28 -0.47 -0.33
N ILE A 16 -17.91 -0.16 -1.58
CA ILE A 16 -18.77 0.62 -2.50
C ILE A 16 -20.10 -0.07 -2.85
N ASP A 17 -20.24 -1.36 -2.50
CA ASP A 17 -21.49 -2.12 -2.67
C ASP A 17 -22.59 -1.71 -1.69
N LEU A 18 -22.27 -0.98 -0.63
CA LEU A 18 -23.25 -0.57 0.36
C LEU A 18 -24.07 0.62 -0.14
N PRO A 19 -25.40 0.65 0.07
CA PRO A 19 -26.25 1.78 -0.31
C PRO A 19 -25.92 3.06 0.47
N ALA A 20 -25.21 2.94 1.59
CA ALA A 20 -24.73 4.07 2.40
C ALA A 20 -23.31 4.52 2.01
N ALA A 21 -22.68 3.91 1.01
CA ALA A 21 -21.34 4.30 0.58
C ALA A 21 -21.37 5.63 -0.18
N ASP A 22 -20.70 6.64 0.37
CA ASP A 22 -20.55 7.96 -0.24
C ASP A 22 -19.11 8.11 -0.77
N VAL A 23 -18.87 7.56 -1.95
CA VAL A 23 -17.53 7.51 -2.56
C VAL A 23 -17.01 8.91 -2.87
N GLU A 24 -17.88 9.80 -3.34
CA GLU A 24 -17.50 11.17 -3.72
C GLU A 24 -17.01 11.97 -2.52
N LYS A 25 -17.80 11.98 -1.43
CA LYS A 25 -17.42 12.69 -0.21
C LYS A 25 -16.13 12.13 0.42
N VAL A 26 -16.01 10.81 0.51
CA VAL A 26 -14.82 10.18 1.10
C VAL A 26 -13.59 10.43 0.22
N SER A 27 -13.76 10.51 -1.10
CA SER A 27 -12.66 10.87 -2.00
C SER A 27 -12.14 12.28 -1.72
N GLU A 28 -13.04 13.26 -1.51
CA GLU A 28 -12.65 14.62 -1.13
C GLU A 28 -11.92 14.67 0.21
N GLU A 29 -12.39 13.90 1.21
CA GLU A 29 -11.72 13.78 2.51
C GLU A 29 -10.30 13.20 2.36
N ILE A 30 -10.13 12.17 1.52
CA ILE A 30 -8.83 11.56 1.24
C ILE A 30 -7.89 12.54 0.54
N VAL A 31 -8.36 13.27 -0.48
CA VAL A 31 -7.58 14.31 -1.18
C VAL A 31 -7.10 15.37 -0.19
N ASN A 32 -7.98 15.84 0.69
CA ASN A 32 -7.63 16.84 1.70
C ASN A 32 -6.63 16.31 2.75
N LEU A 33 -6.70 15.02 3.08
CA LEU A 33 -5.85 14.39 4.09
C LEU A 33 -4.46 14.03 3.54
N LEU A 34 -4.39 13.47 2.34
CA LEU A 34 -3.17 12.91 1.75
C LEU A 34 -2.53 13.84 0.72
N GLY A 35 -3.26 14.82 0.20
CA GLY A 35 -2.78 15.71 -0.87
C GLY A 35 -2.57 15.00 -2.21
N CYS A 36 -3.25 13.87 -2.44
CA CYS A 36 -3.19 13.12 -3.69
C CYS A 36 -4.26 13.58 -4.69
N ASP A 37 -4.15 13.18 -5.95
CA ASP A 37 -5.18 13.43 -6.94
C ASP A 37 -6.40 12.54 -6.70
N LYS A 38 -7.60 13.05 -7.03
CA LYS A 38 -8.84 12.28 -6.87
C LYS A 38 -8.87 11.04 -7.76
N ASP A 39 -8.25 11.13 -8.94
CA ASP A 39 -8.16 10.05 -9.92
C ASP A 39 -7.24 8.90 -9.46
N ASP A 40 -6.43 9.11 -8.42
CA ASP A 40 -5.60 8.09 -7.80
C ASP A 40 -6.35 7.18 -6.83
N ILE A 41 -7.57 7.57 -6.47
CA ILE A 41 -8.38 6.86 -5.48
C ILE A 41 -9.12 5.71 -6.17
N ILE A 42 -8.91 4.50 -5.67
CA ILE A 42 -9.49 3.29 -6.26
C ILE A 42 -10.73 2.87 -5.45
N PRO A 43 -11.95 3.06 -5.98
CA PRO A 43 -13.16 2.55 -5.35
C PRO A 43 -13.32 1.05 -5.62
N VAL A 44 -13.43 0.25 -4.57
CA VAL A 44 -13.53 -1.22 -4.65
C VAL A 44 -14.62 -1.78 -3.74
N SER A 45 -15.09 -2.99 -4.08
CA SER A 45 -15.83 -3.82 -3.13
C SER A 45 -15.11 -5.14 -2.95
N ALA A 46 -14.47 -5.31 -1.79
CA ALA A 46 -13.88 -6.58 -1.39
C ALA A 46 -14.93 -7.70 -1.20
N LYS A 47 -16.22 -7.36 -1.07
CA LYS A 47 -17.31 -8.32 -0.93
C LYS A 47 -17.72 -8.91 -2.28
N THR A 48 -17.86 -8.07 -3.30
CA THR A 48 -18.28 -8.51 -4.64
C THR A 48 -17.10 -8.83 -5.56
N GLY A 49 -15.90 -8.37 -5.21
CA GLY A 49 -14.70 -8.46 -6.04
C GLY A 49 -14.55 -7.31 -7.03
N GLN A 50 -15.48 -6.35 -7.06
CA GLN A 50 -15.46 -5.23 -7.99
C GLN A 50 -14.19 -4.38 -7.81
N ASN A 51 -13.46 -4.15 -8.91
CA ASN A 51 -12.23 -3.35 -9.03
C ASN A 51 -11.06 -3.82 -8.14
N VAL A 52 -11.13 -5.02 -7.56
CA VAL A 52 -10.05 -5.53 -6.70
C VAL A 52 -8.80 -5.84 -7.51
N GLU A 53 -8.96 -6.32 -8.75
CA GLU A 53 -7.84 -6.59 -9.67
C GLU A 53 -7.01 -5.33 -9.98
N THR A 54 -7.66 -4.17 -10.06
CA THR A 54 -7.02 -2.88 -10.32
C THR A 54 -6.03 -2.52 -9.21
N ILE A 55 -6.25 -2.97 -7.98
CA ILE A 55 -5.31 -2.74 -6.87
C ILE A 55 -3.95 -3.39 -7.18
N LEU A 56 -3.95 -4.63 -7.69
CA LEU A 56 -2.71 -5.34 -8.00
C LEU A 56 -1.95 -4.65 -9.14
N ASP A 57 -2.67 -4.18 -10.16
CA ASP A 57 -2.08 -3.41 -11.26
C ASP A 57 -1.44 -2.11 -10.77
N GLU A 58 -2.11 -1.37 -9.90
CA GLU A 58 -1.57 -0.13 -9.34
C GLU A 58 -0.42 -0.38 -8.36
N VAL A 59 -0.43 -1.50 -7.61
CA VAL A 59 0.72 -1.94 -6.81
C VAL A 59 1.95 -2.14 -7.69
N ILE A 60 1.80 -2.82 -8.83
CA ILE A 60 2.91 -3.08 -9.75
C ILE A 60 3.42 -1.77 -10.38
N LYS A 61 2.53 -0.83 -10.72
CA LYS A 61 2.89 0.42 -11.39
C LYS A 61 3.50 1.46 -10.44
N ARG A 62 2.97 1.57 -9.22
CA ARG A 62 3.25 2.69 -8.30
C ARG A 62 4.26 2.34 -7.23
N ILE A 63 4.27 1.10 -6.72
CA ILE A 63 5.16 0.74 -5.63
C ILE A 63 6.55 0.48 -6.18
N SER A 64 7.51 1.28 -5.70
CA SER A 64 8.90 1.13 -6.06
C SER A 64 9.41 -0.26 -5.66
N SER A 65 10.09 -0.94 -6.58
CA SER A 65 10.77 -2.19 -6.27
C SER A 65 11.74 -1.98 -5.09
N PRO A 66 11.89 -2.97 -4.18
CA PRO A 66 12.85 -2.85 -3.08
C PRO A 66 14.23 -2.57 -3.65
N LYS A 67 14.95 -1.62 -3.05
CA LYS A 67 16.31 -1.30 -3.48
C LYS A 67 17.17 -2.54 -3.31
N ILE A 68 17.60 -3.12 -4.43
CA ILE A 68 18.48 -4.29 -4.44
C ILE A 68 19.84 -3.81 -3.92
N TYR A 69 20.28 -4.37 -2.79
CA TYR A 69 21.56 -4.07 -2.15
C TYR A 69 22.81 -4.36 -3.02
N ASN A 70 22.63 -4.98 -4.21
CA ASN A 70 23.70 -5.41 -5.11
C ASN A 70 23.90 -4.53 -6.35
N SER A 71 23.39 -3.29 -6.41
CA SER A 71 23.63 -2.39 -7.57
C SER A 71 23.82 -0.90 -7.25
N GLY A 72 24.49 -0.57 -6.14
CA GLY A 72 24.97 0.82 -5.96
C GLY A 72 25.13 1.34 -4.53
N LEU A 73 24.67 0.61 -3.52
CA LEU A 73 25.02 0.89 -2.13
C LEU A 73 26.23 0.03 -1.76
N LYS A 74 27.44 0.60 -1.77
CA LYS A 74 28.60 -0.03 -1.14
C LYS A 74 28.30 -0.18 0.34
N VAL A 75 27.87 -1.37 0.76
CA VAL A 75 27.98 -1.75 2.16
C VAL A 75 29.46 -2.02 2.38
N GLU A 76 30.09 -1.24 3.23
CA GLU A 76 31.33 -1.70 3.84
C GLU A 76 31.01 -3.04 4.53
N ASN A 77 31.51 -4.15 3.97
CA ASN A 77 31.58 -5.50 4.54
C ASN A 77 30.53 -6.58 4.21
N ASP A 78 29.68 -6.49 3.18
CA ASP A 78 28.96 -7.67 2.63
C ASP A 78 28.19 -8.57 3.66
N GLU A 79 27.83 -7.99 4.81
CA GLU A 79 27.23 -8.71 5.95
C GLU A 79 25.70 -8.77 5.84
N LEU A 80 25.11 -9.89 6.28
CA LEU A 80 23.66 -10.11 6.30
C LEU A 80 22.96 -9.05 7.18
N LYS A 81 22.00 -8.35 6.59
CA LYS A 81 21.08 -7.45 7.30
C LYS A 81 19.64 -7.88 7.06
N ALA A 82 18.92 -8.17 8.14
CA ALA A 82 17.51 -8.56 8.11
C ALA A 82 16.72 -7.79 9.18
N LEU A 83 15.50 -7.37 8.85
CA LEU A 83 14.59 -6.70 9.77
C LEU A 83 13.54 -7.71 10.26
N VAL A 84 13.54 -8.00 11.56
CA VAL A 84 12.45 -8.73 12.21
C VAL A 84 11.31 -7.74 12.44
N PHE A 85 10.18 -7.96 11.78
CA PHE A 85 8.99 -7.11 11.91
C PHE A 85 7.83 -7.80 12.64
N ASP A 86 7.85 -9.12 12.73
CA ASP A 86 6.88 -9.94 13.46
C ASP A 86 7.54 -11.22 13.99
N SER A 87 6.97 -11.80 15.05
CA SER A 87 7.44 -13.05 15.65
C SER A 87 6.29 -13.86 16.21
N GLN A 88 6.28 -15.17 15.95
CA GLN A 88 5.29 -16.10 16.49
C GLN A 88 6.01 -17.19 17.29
N TYR A 89 5.46 -17.55 18.45
CA TYR A 89 5.93 -18.72 19.20
C TYR A 89 5.41 -20.00 18.54
N ASP A 90 6.32 -20.91 18.25
CA ASP A 90 6.02 -22.25 17.74
C ASP A 90 6.68 -23.27 18.68
N PRO A 91 5.92 -24.13 19.37
CA PRO A 91 6.48 -25.06 20.34
C PRO A 91 7.34 -26.18 19.73
N TYR A 92 7.32 -26.34 18.40
CA TYR A 92 8.11 -27.34 17.69
C TYR A 92 9.28 -26.75 16.89
N ARG A 93 9.41 -25.42 16.83
CA ARG A 93 10.47 -24.71 16.09
C ARG A 93 11.39 -23.90 17.01
#